data_AF-A0A3C0FXT5-F1
#
_entry.id   AF-A0A3C0FXT5-F1
#
_cell.length_a   1.000
_cell.length_b   1.000
_cell.length_c   1.000
_cell.angle_alpha   90.00
_cell.angle_beta   90.00
_cell.angle_gamma   90.00
#
_symmetry.space_group_name_H-M   'P 1'
#
loop_
_entity.id
_entity.type
_entity.pdbx_description
1 polymer ?
#
loop_
_entity_poly.entity_id
_entity_poly.type
_entity_poly.pdbx_seq_one_letter_code
_entity_poly.pdbx_strand_id
1 'polypeptide(L)'
;LIIEHTEALHVIDVNSGNRSNKAKNQEDTALEVNLLSASEIARQLRLRDMGGIIVVDFIDMVKPQHRKKLFEHLRDEMKDDRAKHKILPPSKFGLIQITRQRVRP
;
A
#
# COMPACT_ATOMS: atom_id res chain seq x y z
N LEU A 1 3.20 9.67 0.63
CA LEU A 1 3.86 8.41 1.00
C LEU A 1 5.17 8.74 1.68
N ILE A 2 5.44 8.11 2.81
CA ILE A 2 6.77 8.09 3.44
C ILE A 2 7.27 6.66 3.30
N ILE A 3 8.48 6.48 2.76
CA ILE A 3 9.07 5.15 2.53
C ILE A 3 10.36 5.08 3.32
N GLU A 4 10.42 4.16 4.27
CA GLU A 4 11.57 3.95 5.14
C GLU A 4 12.13 2.53 4.97
N HIS A 5 13.44 2.43 5.13
CA HIS A 5 14.15 1.16 5.11
C HIS A 5 14.69 0.87 6.50
N THR A 6 14.40 -0.32 6.99
CA THR A 6 14.99 -0.88 8.21
C THR A 6 15.87 -2.07 7.84
N GLU A 7 16.58 -2.62 8.81
CA GLU A 7 17.45 -3.78 8.59
C GLU A 7 16.70 -4.97 7.95
N ALA A 8 15.47 -5.24 8.40
CA ALA A 8 14.72 -6.43 8.00
C ALA A 8 13.70 -6.19 6.88
N LEU A 9 13.15 -4.97 6.78
CA LEU A 9 11.98 -4.69 5.96
C LEU A 9 11.85 -3.22 5.55
N HIS A 10 11.03 -2.96 4.54
CA HIS A 10 10.60 -1.62 4.15
C HIS A 10 9.26 -1.28 4.80
N VAL A 11 9.13 -0.08 5.33
CA VAL A 11 7.88 0.45 5.88
C VAL A 11 7.39 1.56 4.97
N ILE A 12 6.10 1.57 4.66
CA ILE A 12 5.46 2.62 3.86
C ILE A 12 4.27 3.15 4.63
N ASP A 13 4.25 4.47 4.86
CA ASP A 13 3.17 5.17 5.55
C ASP A 13 2.38 6.07 4.58
N VAL A 14 1.06 5.99 4.66
CA VAL A 14 0.11 6.71 3.80
C VAL A 14 -0.54 7.86 4.54
N ASN A 15 -0.21 9.08 4.13
CA ASN A 15 -0.79 10.30 4.69
C ASN A 15 -1.78 10.95 3.71
N SER A 16 -2.94 11.37 4.24
CA SER A 16 -3.95 12.14 3.47
C SER A 16 -3.57 13.61 3.28
N GLY A 17 -2.58 14.12 4.02
CA GLY A 17 -2.27 15.55 4.09
C GLY A 17 -3.49 16.38 4.50
N ASN A 18 -3.48 17.69 4.20
CA ASN A 18 -4.56 18.61 4.60
C ASN A 18 -5.89 18.45 3.81
N ARG A 19 -6.04 17.42 2.97
CA ARG A 19 -7.30 17.19 2.21
C ARG A 19 -8.47 16.76 3.10
N SER A 20 -8.19 16.18 4.27
CA SER A 20 -9.20 15.61 5.17
C SER A 20 -10.11 16.66 5.83
N ASN A 21 -9.66 17.90 6.02
CA ASN A 21 -10.39 18.92 6.80
C ASN A 21 -11.55 19.60 6.05
N LYS A 22 -11.82 19.28 4.77
CA LYS A 22 -12.82 19.99 3.95
C LYS A 22 -13.97 19.13 3.41
N ALA A 23 -13.93 17.81 3.57
CA ALA A 23 -14.93 16.92 2.96
C ALA A 23 -15.92 16.37 3.99
N LYS A 24 -17.23 16.45 3.70
CA LYS A 24 -18.31 15.85 4.51
C LYS A 24 -18.24 14.31 4.57
N ASN A 25 -17.37 13.67 3.80
CA ASN A 25 -17.25 12.22 3.72
C ASN A 25 -15.78 11.77 3.80
N GLN A 26 -15.28 11.73 5.03
CA GLN A 26 -13.89 11.39 5.34
C GLN A 26 -13.54 9.95 4.94
N GLU A 27 -14.49 9.02 5.02
CA GLU A 27 -14.26 7.62 4.63
C GLU A 27 -14.02 7.44 3.14
N ASP A 28 -14.81 8.09 2.29
CA ASP A 28 -14.63 8.00 0.84
C ASP A 28 -13.34 8.69 0.41
N THR A 29 -12.99 9.78 1.10
CA THR A 29 -11.71 10.48 0.90
C THR A 29 -10.53 9.57 1.29
N ALA A 30 -10.61 8.86 2.42
CA ALA A 30 -9.58 7.91 2.84
C ALA A 30 -9.40 6.78 1.82
N LEU A 31 -10.51 6.24 1.29
CA LEU A 31 -10.46 5.23 0.23
C LEU A 31 -9.78 5.78 -1.03
N GLU A 32 -10.16 6.97 -1.51
CA GLU A 32 -9.55 7.58 -2.70
C GLU A 32 -8.04 7.76 -2.52
N VAL A 33 -7.61 8.31 -1.39
CA VAL A 33 -6.18 8.50 -1.09
C VAL A 33 -5.46 7.16 -1.02
N ASN A 34 -6.04 6.16 -0.37
CA ASN A 34 -5.45 4.82 -0.27
C ASN A 34 -5.31 4.16 -1.65
N LEU A 35 -6.29 4.31 -2.55
CA LEU A 35 -6.21 3.76 -3.92
C LEU A 35 -5.10 4.43 -4.75
N LEU A 36 -5.01 5.76 -4.70
CA LEU A 36 -3.92 6.50 -5.35
C LEU A 36 -2.55 6.09 -4.79
N SER A 37 -2.49 5.90 -3.48
CA SER A 37 -1.30 5.46 -2.77
C SER A 37 -0.90 4.05 -3.16
N ALA A 38 -1.85 3.12 -3.30
CA ALA A 38 -1.58 1.75 -3.73
C ALA A 38 -0.96 1.69 -5.14
N SER A 39 -1.49 2.44 -6.11
CA SER A 39 -0.89 2.55 -7.45
C SER A 39 0.53 3.12 -7.40
N GLU A 40 0.76 4.17 -6.61
CA GLU A 40 2.08 4.77 -6.49
C GLU A 40 3.08 3.85 -5.76
N ILE A 41 2.64 3.11 -4.74
CA ILE A 41 3.47 2.10 -4.06
C ILE A 41 3.91 1.03 -5.06
N ALA A 42 2.97 0.47 -5.81
CA ALA A 42 3.28 -0.55 -6.81
C ALA A 42 4.31 -0.06 -7.84
N ARG A 43 4.15 1.19 -8.30
CA ARG A 43 5.11 1.86 -9.20
C ARG A 43 6.48 2.03 -8.55
N GLN A 44 6.55 2.51 -7.31
CA GLN A 44 7.80 2.76 -6.59
C GLN A 44 8.57 1.47 -6.28
N LEU A 45 7.87 0.38 -5.93
CA LEU A 45 8.50 -0.92 -5.71
C LEU A 45 9.26 -1.41 -6.95
N ARG A 46 8.68 -1.20 -8.15
CA ARG A 46 9.32 -1.52 -9.42
C ARG A 46 10.48 -0.59 -9.74
N LEU A 47 10.27 0.73 -9.64
CA LEU A 47 11.30 1.72 -10.04
C LEU A 47 12.55 1.71 -9.16
N ARG A 48 12.41 1.28 -7.90
CA ARG A 48 13.50 1.22 -6.93
C ARG A 48 14.04 -0.20 -6.73
N ASP A 49 13.54 -1.17 -7.51
CA ASP A 49 13.82 -2.60 -7.34
C ASP A 49 13.70 -3.08 -5.88
N MET A 50 12.76 -2.52 -5.13
CA MET A 50 12.56 -2.84 -3.71
C MET A 50 12.12 -4.28 -3.55
N GLY A 51 12.80 -5.04 -2.70
CA GLY A 51 12.49 -6.44 -2.47
C GLY A 51 12.84 -6.90 -1.06
N GLY A 52 12.28 -8.03 -0.67
CA GLY A 52 12.20 -8.48 0.71
C GLY A 52 10.79 -8.29 1.25
N ILE A 53 10.69 -8.06 2.56
CA ILE A 53 9.44 -7.80 3.25
C ILE A 53 9.15 -6.30 3.16
N ILE A 54 7.92 -5.96 2.77
CA ILE A 54 7.39 -4.59 2.76
C ILE A 54 6.10 -4.60 3.59
N VAL A 55 5.97 -3.62 4.48
CA VAL A 55 4.77 -3.38 5.29
C VAL A 55 4.22 -2.02 4.91
N VAL A 56 2.93 -1.95 4.60
CA VAL A 56 2.24 -0.72 4.24
C VAL A 56 1.18 -0.42 5.29
N ASP A 57 1.27 0.76 5.87
CA ASP A 57 0.28 1.34 6.77
C ASP A 57 -0.60 2.32 5.98
N PHE A 58 -1.81 1.86 5.64
CA PHE A 58 -2.80 2.66 4.92
C PHE A 58 -3.66 3.44 5.91
N ILE A 59 -4.30 4.51 5.46
CA ILE A 59 -5.26 5.25 6.29
C ILE A 59 -6.38 4.31 6.73
N ASP A 60 -6.74 4.36 8.02
CA ASP A 60 -7.81 3.55 8.59
C ASP A 60 -9.14 3.72 7.83
N MET A 61 -9.82 2.59 7.60
CA MET A 61 -11.13 2.53 6.96
C MET A 61 -12.05 1.62 7.77
N VAL A 62 -13.24 2.11 8.15
CA VAL A 62 -14.18 1.36 8.99
C VAL A 62 -14.93 0.32 8.15
N LYS A 63 -15.35 0.70 6.94
CA LYS A 63 -16.09 -0.18 6.03
C LYS A 63 -15.24 -1.36 5.51
N PRO A 64 -15.66 -2.62 5.73
CA PRO A 64 -14.97 -3.80 5.19
C PRO A 64 -14.87 -3.80 3.65
N GLN A 65 -15.86 -3.24 2.97
CA GLN A 65 -15.89 -3.14 1.51
C GLN A 65 -14.75 -2.26 0.98
N HIS A 66 -14.40 -1.18 1.70
CA HIS A 66 -13.30 -0.30 1.33
C HIS A 66 -11.95 -1.01 1.46
N ARG A 67 -11.75 -1.75 2.57
CA ARG A 67 -10.53 -2.57 2.76
C ARG A 67 -10.39 -3.64 1.69
N LYS A 68 -11.49 -4.30 1.32
CA LYS A 68 -11.50 -5.29 0.22
C LYS A 68 -11.11 -4.64 -1.11
N LYS A 69 -11.74 -3.51 -1.46
CA LYS A 69 -11.45 -2.78 -2.69
C LYS A 69 -10.00 -2.32 -2.77
N LEU A 70 -9.45 -1.80 -1.68
CA LEU A 70 -8.03 -1.42 -1.60
C LEU A 70 -7.10 -2.61 -1.85
N PHE A 71 -7.37 -3.75 -1.21
CA PHE A 71 -6.57 -4.96 -1.38
C PHE A 71 -6.61 -5.49 -2.82
N GLU A 72 -7.79 -5.55 -3.43
CA GLU A 72 -7.97 -5.97 -4.83
C GLU A 72 -7.22 -5.02 -5.77
N HIS A 73 -7.38 -3.70 -5.59
CA HIS A 73 -6.70 -2.70 -6.39
C HIS A 73 -5.17 -2.82 -6.32
N LEU A 74 -4.60 -2.96 -5.11
CA LEU A 74 -3.15 -3.13 -4.94
C LEU A 74 -2.64 -4.43 -5.60
N ARG A 75 -3.44 -5.50 -5.58
CA ARG A 75 -3.10 -6.74 -6.30
C ARG A 75 -3.10 -6.55 -7.81
N ASP A 76 -4.07 -5.83 -8.34
CA ASP A 76 -4.16 -5.54 -9.77
C ASP A 76 -2.98 -4.67 -10.23
N GLU A 77 -2.63 -3.62 -9.47
CA GLU A 77 -1.48 -2.73 -9.75
C GLU A 77 -0.11 -3.43 -9.71
N MET A 78 -0.03 -4.55 -8.98
CA MET A 78 1.18 -5.38 -8.88
C MET A 78 1.19 -6.55 -9.87
N LYS A 79 0.09 -6.83 -10.57
CA LYS A 79 -0.06 -8.02 -11.43
C LYS A 79 1.01 -8.15 -12.51
N ASP A 80 1.40 -7.02 -13.10
CA ASP A 80 2.38 -6.98 -14.19
C ASP A 80 3.84 -6.81 -13.68
N ASP A 81 4.04 -6.85 -12.36
CA ASP A 81 5.38 -6.84 -11.81
C ASP A 81 6.12 -8.14 -12.15
N ARG A 82 7.29 -7.99 -12.78
CA ARG A 82 8.16 -9.11 -13.18
C ARG A 82 8.74 -9.86 -11.98
N ALA A 83 8.92 -9.19 -10.85
CA ALA A 83 9.39 -9.82 -9.63
C ALA A 83 8.24 -10.62 -8.98
N LYS A 84 8.51 -11.89 -8.65
CA LYS A 84 7.55 -12.71 -7.91
C LYS A 84 7.21 -12.03 -6.59
N HIS A 85 5.93 -11.91 -6.32
CA HIS A 85 5.45 -11.26 -5.11
C HIS A 85 4.21 -11.95 -4.54
N LYS A 86 3.95 -11.71 -3.25
CA LYS A 86 2.73 -12.12 -2.55
C LYS A 86 2.26 -10.96 -1.71
N ILE A 87 0.97 -10.65 -1.80
CA ILE A 87 0.31 -9.60 -1.02
C ILE A 87 -0.69 -10.30 -0.10
N LEU A 88 -0.58 -10.07 1.20
CA LEU A 88 -1.54 -10.56 2.18
C LEU A 88 -2.68 -9.55 2.35
N PRO A 89 -3.92 -10.01 2.62
CA PRO A 89 -5.01 -9.10 2.95
C PRO A 89 -4.67 -8.29 4.22
N PRO A 90 -5.33 -7.13 4.43
CA PRO A 90 -5.11 -6.31 5.62
C PRO A 90 -5.19 -7.14 6.91
N SER A 91 -4.19 -6.98 7.76
CA SER A 91 -4.12 -7.66 9.05
C SER A 91 -5.18 -7.11 10.02
N LYS A 92 -5.27 -7.72 11.22
CA LYS A 92 -6.10 -7.19 12.31
C LYS A 92 -5.71 -5.77 12.74
N PHE A 93 -4.47 -5.36 12.45
CA PHE A 93 -3.94 -4.03 12.74
C PHE A 93 -3.99 -3.09 11.53
N GLY A 94 -4.75 -3.43 10.47
CA GLY A 94 -4.87 -2.57 9.27
C GLY A 94 -3.70 -2.65 8.29
N LEU A 95 -2.54 -3.15 8.72
CA LEU A 95 -1.34 -3.27 7.89
C LEU A 95 -1.49 -4.27 6.73
N ILE A 96 -0.99 -3.91 5.56
CA ILE A 96 -0.81 -4.82 4.42
C ILE A 96 0.65 -5.26 4.35
N GLN A 97 0.89 -6.57 4.20
CA GLN A 97 2.24 -7.12 4.05
C GLN A 97 2.45 -7.67 2.64
N ILE A 98 3.63 -7.37 2.10
CA ILE A 98 4.06 -7.81 0.76
C ILE A 98 5.41 -8.49 0.90
N THR A 99 5.57 -9.65 0.27
CA THR A 99 6.89 -10.18 -0.06
C THR A 99 7.12 -9.95 -1.54
N ARG A 100 8.28 -9.38 -1.91
CA ARG A 100 8.69 -9.18 -3.31
C ARG A 100 10.09 -9.71 -3.49
N GLN A 101 10.31 -10.57 -4.48
CA GLN A 101 11.62 -11.15 -4.76
C GLN A 101 12.63 -10.03 -5.07
N ARG A 102 13.79 -10.05 -4.40
CA ARG A 102 14.91 -9.17 -4.76
C ARG A 102 15.43 -9.60 -6.13
N VAL A 103 15.39 -8.69 -7.09
CA VAL A 103 16.08 -8.87 -8.37
C VAL A 103 17.56 -8.62 -8.08
N ARG A 104 18.34 -9.69 -7.91
CA ARG A 104 19.80 -9.56 -7.83
C ARG A 104 20.33 -9.48 -9.27
N PRO A 105 21.35 -8.66 -9.55
CA PRO A 105 22.16 -8.79 -10.76
C PRO A 105 22.72 -10.21 -10.90
#